data_AF-A0A0S7WMW1-F1
#
_entry.id   AF-A0A0S7WMW1-F1
#
_cell.length_a   1.000
_cell.length_b   1.000
_cell.length_c   1.000
_cell.angle_alpha   90.00
_cell.angle_beta   90.00
_cell.angle_gamma   90.00
#
_symmetry.space_group_name_H-M   'P 1'
#
loop_
_entity.id
_entity.type
_entity.pdbx_description
1 polymer ?
#
loop_
_entity_poly.entity_id
_entity_poly.type
_entity_poly.pdbx_seq_one_letter_code
_entity_poly.pdbx_strand_id
1 'polypeptide(L)' 'ILVSHAFAILSIICKAIGLSLSHFRRLRLSTASISILNFGKRGTSLALFNDTCHLEFFEIAR' A
#
# COMPACT_ATOMS: atom_id res chain seq x y z
N ILE A 1 -12.95 -2.37 4.16
CA ILE A 1 -12.05 -1.20 4.10
C ILE A 1 -11.21 -1.19 5.37
N LEU A 2 -9.90 -0.96 5.27
CA LEU A 2 -8.97 -0.90 6.40
C LEU A 2 -8.27 0.45 6.37
N VAL A 3 -8.31 1.19 7.48
CA VAL A 3 -7.55 2.42 7.69
C VAL A 3 -6.52 2.15 8.77
N SER A 4 -5.25 2.44 8.49
CA SER A 4 -4.15 2.14 9.39
C SER A 4 -2.93 3.00 9.06
N HIS A 5 -1.80 2.72 9.70
CA HIS A 5 -0.56 3.44 9.52
C HIS A 5 0.41 2.69 8.61
N ALA A 6 1.45 3.40 8.14
CA ALA A 6 2.37 2.92 7.13
C ALA A 6 2.99 1.55 7.44
N PHE A 7 3.48 1.32 8.67
CA PHE A 7 4.12 0.04 9.01
C PHE A 7 3.16 -1.15 8.89
N ALA A 8 1.94 -1.02 9.40
CA ALA A 8 0.94 -2.08 9.35
C ALA A 8 0.53 -2.37 7.90
N ILE A 9 0.23 -1.33 7.12
CA ILE A 9 -0.15 -1.46 5.71
C ILE A 9 0.97 -2.11 4.89
N LEU A 10 2.21 -1.63 5.03
CA LEU A 10 3.36 -2.19 4.31
C LEU A 10 3.65 -3.64 4.71
N SER A 11 3.47 -4.00 5.99
CA SER A 11 3.62 -5.38 6.45
C SER A 11 2.58 -6.31 5.82
N ILE A 12 1.31 -5.86 5.75
CA ILE A 12 0.22 -6.59 5.09
C ILE A 12 0.53 -6.77 3.60
N ILE A 13 0.95 -5.69 2.92
CA ILE A 13 1.26 -5.74 1.48
C ILE A 13 2.44 -6.68 1.23
N CYS A 14 3.55 -6.57 1.97
CA CYS A 14 4.70 -7.48 1.83
C CYS A 14 4.26 -8.94 1.94
N LYS A 15 3.46 -9.28 2.96
CA LYS A 15 2.94 -10.64 3.13
C LYS A 15 2.02 -11.06 1.98
N ALA A 16 1.16 -10.16 1.51
CA ALA A 16 0.19 -10.43 0.45
C ALA A 16 0.85 -10.75 -0.90
N ILE A 17 1.97 -10.08 -1.24
CA ILE A 17 2.70 -10.31 -2.50
C ILE A 17 3.93 -11.19 -2.36
N GLY A 18 4.09 -11.89 -1.23
CA GLY A 18 5.20 -12.84 -1.02
C GLY A 18 6.57 -12.20 -0.84
N LEU A 19 6.65 -10.91 -0.50
CA LEU A 19 7.89 -10.23 -0.16
C LEU A 19 8.27 -10.45 1.31
N SER A 20 9.55 -10.69 1.57
CA SER A 20 10.08 -10.64 2.94
C SER A 20 9.89 -9.25 3.55
N LEU A 21 9.51 -9.20 4.82
CA LEU A 21 9.29 -7.95 5.55
C LEU A 21 10.54 -7.06 5.57
N SER A 22 11.76 -7.60 5.43
CA SER A 22 12.99 -6.79 5.34
C SER A 22 12.97 -5.76 4.20
N HIS A 23 12.11 -5.95 3.20
CA HIS A 23 11.95 -5.05 2.07
C HIS A 23 10.93 -3.93 2.30
N PHE A 24 10.21 -3.89 3.44
CA PHE A 24 9.11 -2.94 3.64
C PHE A 24 9.55 -1.48 3.48
N ARG A 25 10.76 -1.13 3.91
CA ARG A 25 11.31 0.23 3.78
C ARG A 25 11.59 0.66 2.33
N ARG A 26 11.60 -0.27 1.37
CA ARG A 26 11.75 0.02 -0.06
C ARG A 26 10.43 0.46 -0.70
N LEU A 27 9.30 0.19 -0.04
CA LEU A 27 7.98 0.62 -0.47
C LEU A 27 7.67 1.97 0.21
N ARG A 28 7.29 2.98 -0.59
CA ARG A 28 6.84 4.27 -0.06
C ARG A 28 5.31 4.30 -0.01
N LEU A 29 4.77 4.69 1.13
CA LEU A 29 3.34 4.90 1.33
C LEU A 29 3.10 6.37 1.70
N SER A 30 2.33 7.06 0.87
CA SER A 30 1.90 8.44 1.06
C SER A 30 0.74 8.49 2.03
N THR A 31 0.61 9.60 2.75
CA THR A 31 -0.56 9.89 3.60
C THR A 31 -1.82 9.94 2.75
N ALA A 32 -2.94 9.44 3.30
CA ALA A 32 -4.22 9.34 2.61
C ALA A 32 -4.18 8.54 1.29
N SER A 33 -3.17 7.71 1.06
CA SER A 33 -3.12 6.87 -0.13
C SER A 33 -4.06 5.66 -0.04
N ILE A 34 -4.50 5.19 -1.21
CA ILE A 34 -5.35 4.01 -1.36
C ILE A 34 -4.51 2.86 -1.94
N SER A 35 -4.68 1.65 -1.40
CA SER A 35 -4.12 0.43 -1.97
C SER A 35 -5.19 -0.66 -2.02
N ILE A 36 -5.19 -1.48 -3.07
CA ILE A 36 -6.21 -2.52 -3.32
C ILE A 36 -5.52 -3.87 -3.44
N LEU A 37 -5.93 -4.81 -2.59
CA LEU A 37 -5.56 -6.22 -2.67
C LEU A 37 -6.74 -7.04 -3.18
N ASN A 38 -6.51 -7.83 -4.23
CA ASN A 38 -7.47 -8.78 -4.76
C ASN A 38 -7.13 -10.18 -4.25
N PHE A 39 -8.07 -10.79 -3.51
CA PHE A 39 -7.95 -12.16 -3.01
C PHE A 39 -8.65 -13.11 -3.99
N GLY A 40 -7.87 -13.96 -4.66
CA GLY A 40 -8.38 -14.91 -5.64
C GLY A 40 -8.01 -16.35 -5.32
N LYS A 41 -8.55 -17.29 -6.11
CA LYS A 41 -8.27 -18.73 -5.97
C LYS A 41 -6.77 -19.08 -6.14
N ARG A 42 -6.01 -18.25 -6.84
CA ARG A 42 -4.56 -18.45 -7.10
C ARG A 42 -3.66 -17.64 -6.16
N GLY A 43 -4.22 -17.04 -5.11
CA GLY A 43 -3.50 -16.20 -4.15
C GLY A 43 -3.94 -14.75 -4.21
N THR A 44 -3.19 -13.91 -3.49
CA THR A 44 -3.45 -12.49 -3.35
C THR A 44 -2.61 -11.70 -4.35
N SER A 45 -3.20 -10.69 -4.97
CA SER A 45 -2.50 -9.76 -5.87
C SER A 45 -2.69 -8.32 -5.42
N LEU A 46 -1.66 -7.49 -5.61
CA LEU A 46 -1.72 -6.06 -5.38
C LEU A 46 -2.16 -5.38 -6.68
N ALA A 47 -3.42 -4.96 -6.73
CA ALA A 47 -4.04 -4.37 -7.91
C ALA A 47 -3.77 -2.86 -8.01
N LEU A 48 -3.66 -2.19 -6.87
CA LEU A 48 -3.36 -0.77 -6.78
C LEU A 48 -2.47 -0.54 -5.56
N PHE A 49 -1.44 0.28 -5.70
CA PHE A 49 -0.53 0.61 -4.63
C PHE A 49 -0.32 2.11 -4.55
N ASN A 50 -0.47 2.65 -3.33
CA ASN A 50 -0.13 4.03 -3.01
C ASN A 50 -0.81 5.09 -3.91
N ASP A 51 -2.07 4.87 -4.29
CA ASP A 51 -2.81 5.81 -5.12
C ASP A 51 -3.19 7.07 -4.35
N THR A 52 -2.87 8.22 -4.91
CA THR A 52 -3.20 9.54 -4.35
C THR A 52 -3.90 10.43 -5.38
N CYS A 53 -4.46 9.85 -6.45
CA CYS A 53 -5.05 10.62 -7.55
C CYS A 53 -6.32 11.40 -7.12
N HIS A 54 -6.97 10.96 -6.05
CA HIS A 54 -8.11 11.63 -5.43
C HIS A 54 -7.70 12.83 -4.54
N LEU A 55 -6.40 12.97 -4.22
CA LEU A 55 -5.90 14.18 -3.59
C LEU A 55 -5.75 15.21 -4.69
N GLU A 56 -6.74 16.10 -4.83
CA GLU A 56 -6.57 17.33 -5.60
C GLU A 56 -5.30 18.03 -5.12
N PHE A 57 -4.50 18.54 -6.07
CA PHE A 57 -3.14 19.05 -5.91
C PHE A 57 -2.97 19.90 -4.64
N PHE A 58 -2.68 19.25 -3.50
CA PHE A 58 -2.25 19.92 -2.29
C PHE A 58 -0.76 19.67 -2.20
N GLU A 59 -0.02 20.58 -2.82
CA GLU A 59 1.42 20.64 -2.78
C GLU A 59 1.87 20.89 -1.34
N ILE A 60 1.97 19.82 -0.56
CA ILE A 60 2.73 19.85 0.68
C ILE A 60 4.18 19.64 0.26
N ALA A 61 4.87 20.77 0.17
CA ALA A 61 6.32 20.90 0.05
C ALA A 61 7.05 19.69 0.64
N ARG A 62 7.84 19.04 -0.21
CA ARG A 62 8.92 18.15 0.23
C ARG A 62 10.16 18.96 0.54
#